data_AF-A0AAD4GXY6-F1
#
_entry.id   AF-A0AAD4GXY6-F1
#
_cell.length_a   1.000
_cell.length_b   1.000
_cell.length_c   1.000
_cell.angle_alpha   90.00
_cell.angle_beta   90.00
_cell.angle_gamma   90.00
#
_symmetry.space_group_name_H-M   'P 1'
#
loop_
_entity.id
_entity.type
_entity.pdbx_description
1 polymer ?
#
loop_
_entity_poly.entity_id
_entity_poly.type
_entity_poly.pdbx_seq_one_letter_code
_entity_poly.pdbx_strand_id
1 'polypeptide(L)'
;MEWATTLSAKRRRRTAALRLLLFALVLWFCYDTAIHRFDALDIGKNLHGKRLETQPTPALSQHTDPATKFDPDTNKANAKAQQPLQTRPDPVDDRESTSINNLEPSYDDAFQRALNRVLDLLPDELHVRDLLRPIAGTGEERLREMGLRTRSFKVLFEAWEDLHTVHVKDAVYVRDDILQYIRRHPALANSLQTDLRQLTRSYETYRSVITRLSMLLFPWTAPYFSDHLLLHSQLYGGGRGLVFSAGDAQAPFLLTSIPSIRYLGCDLPIEIMYLGDGDLSEDFRSELESLPGVVTRDLSQMVNDHGWTLAGWAGKPFAILFSSFREAIFIDADSLFLQNPEILFDDPAYTATGALFFKDRLMMPEVKKRWLQRILPKPISKNVVQSRLWTGESGHMQESGVVVVDKWKHFVALLLVTRMNGPDRDGNAAEGKVGVYDMVYGDKETFWLGWELAGDQGYAFHDGDAGIMGALEPVPSSSTVQETDQEEKDGGATAETTDTTAVVEKESVSAVVADGPDEPSNYTICAPQLLHLDRQGKPFWFNGWLLPNKFAAHKHQAPANFEAYIQESREILEPGAWQLHENNICCLTSDHFNLFSETERDVLDMIIDTGKRSGALGGRKT
;
A
#
# COMPACT_ATOMS: atom_id res chain seq x y z
N MET A 1 -64.16 17.33 -20.28
CA MET A 1 -62.98 17.48 -21.16
C MET A 1 -61.89 18.40 -20.57
N GLU A 2 -61.84 18.63 -19.24
CA GLU A 2 -60.88 19.57 -18.62
C GLU A 2 -59.76 18.93 -17.78
N TRP A 3 -59.77 17.61 -17.58
CA TRP A 3 -58.72 16.92 -16.80
C TRP A 3 -57.47 16.54 -17.61
N ALA A 4 -57.55 16.49 -18.95
CA ALA A 4 -56.44 16.11 -19.81
C ALA A 4 -55.47 17.28 -20.13
N THR A 5 -55.91 18.52 -19.95
CA THR A 5 -55.14 19.73 -20.29
C THR A 5 -54.16 20.13 -19.17
N THR A 6 -54.50 19.88 -17.90
CA THR A 6 -53.67 20.21 -16.73
C THR A 6 -52.47 19.28 -16.53
N LEU A 7 -52.59 17.99 -16.85
CA LEU A 7 -51.49 17.01 -16.83
C LEU A 7 -50.42 17.29 -17.91
N SER A 8 -50.84 17.80 -19.08
CA SER A 8 -49.95 18.20 -20.17
C SER A 8 -49.09 19.44 -19.81
N ALA A 9 -49.67 20.41 -19.11
CA ALA A 9 -48.97 21.62 -18.68
C ALA A 9 -47.90 21.36 -17.60
N LYS A 10 -48.18 20.48 -16.63
CA LYS A 10 -47.20 20.08 -15.58
C LYS A 10 -46.01 19.32 -16.17
N ARG A 11 -46.25 18.44 -17.15
CA ARG A 11 -45.18 17.69 -17.83
C ARG A 11 -44.29 18.62 -18.65
N ARG A 12 -44.87 19.56 -19.42
CA ARG A 12 -44.12 20.58 -20.16
C ARG A 12 -43.28 21.49 -19.28
N ARG A 13 -43.78 21.89 -18.09
CA ARG A 13 -43.00 22.70 -17.12
C ARG A 13 -41.81 21.92 -16.54
N ARG A 14 -41.97 20.63 -16.24
CA ARG A 14 -40.86 19.78 -15.77
C ARG A 14 -39.81 19.56 -16.86
N THR A 15 -40.21 19.36 -18.11
CA THR A 15 -39.27 19.23 -19.23
C THR A 15 -38.54 20.55 -19.52
N ALA A 16 -39.23 21.69 -19.39
CA ALA A 16 -38.60 23.01 -19.52
C ALA A 16 -37.60 23.29 -18.39
N ALA A 17 -37.94 22.94 -17.14
CA ALA A 17 -37.04 23.06 -15.99
C ALA A 17 -35.79 22.18 -16.16
N LEU A 18 -35.94 20.93 -16.60
CA LEU A 18 -34.82 20.03 -16.85
C LEU A 18 -33.90 20.54 -17.98
N ARG A 19 -34.47 21.12 -19.04
CA ARG A 19 -33.70 21.73 -20.13
C ARG A 19 -32.94 22.99 -19.69
N LEU A 20 -33.54 23.81 -18.82
CA LEU A 20 -32.86 24.96 -18.22
C LEU A 20 -31.72 24.54 -17.30
N LEU A 21 -31.90 23.46 -16.53
CA LEU A 21 -30.87 22.91 -15.65
C LEU A 21 -29.69 22.32 -16.43
N LEU A 22 -29.97 21.60 -17.52
CA LEU A 22 -28.94 21.13 -18.46
C LEU A 22 -28.21 22.29 -19.14
N PHE A 23 -28.94 23.34 -19.54
CA PHE A 23 -28.33 24.52 -20.16
C PHE A 23 -27.45 25.29 -19.17
N ALA A 24 -27.86 25.37 -17.89
CA ALA A 24 -27.06 25.96 -16.82
C ALA A 24 -25.80 25.13 -16.52
N LEU A 25 -25.89 23.79 -16.52
CA LEU A 25 -24.74 22.90 -16.36
C LEU A 25 -23.75 23.02 -17.53
N VAL A 26 -24.24 23.13 -18.77
CA VAL A 26 -23.39 23.35 -19.94
C VAL A 26 -22.74 24.73 -19.89
N LEU A 27 -23.46 25.78 -19.50
CA LEU A 27 -22.89 27.12 -19.32
C LEU A 27 -21.85 27.15 -18.20
N TRP A 28 -22.11 26.45 -17.09
CA TRP A 28 -21.16 26.32 -15.98
C TRP A 28 -19.91 25.57 -16.42
N PHE A 29 -20.05 24.46 -17.15
CA PHE A 29 -18.91 23.72 -17.70
C PHE A 29 -18.11 24.55 -18.73
N CYS A 30 -18.80 25.31 -19.59
CA CYS A 30 -18.15 26.24 -20.53
C CYS A 30 -17.45 27.40 -19.80
N TYR A 31 -17.99 27.87 -18.68
CA TYR A 31 -17.39 28.93 -17.86
C TYR A 31 -16.16 28.41 -17.10
N ASP A 32 -16.28 27.24 -16.48
CA ASP A 32 -15.20 26.55 -15.75
C ASP A 32 -14.02 26.22 -16.68
N THR A 33 -14.30 25.65 -17.86
CA THR A 33 -13.28 25.40 -18.89
C THR A 33 -12.69 26.70 -19.47
N ALA A 34 -13.45 27.79 -19.55
CA ALA A 34 -12.94 29.09 -19.99
C ALA A 34 -12.04 29.77 -18.94
N ILE A 35 -12.37 29.66 -17.64
CA ILE A 35 -11.54 30.14 -16.54
C ILE A 35 -10.24 29.36 -16.46
N HIS A 36 -10.30 28.02 -16.49
CA HIS A 36 -9.09 27.20 -16.44
C HIS A 36 -8.21 27.34 -17.71
N ARG A 37 -8.80 27.70 -18.86
CA ARG A 37 -8.01 28.14 -20.04
C ARG A 37 -7.38 29.52 -19.87
N PHE A 38 -8.03 30.44 -19.15
CA PHE A 38 -7.49 31.77 -18.88
C PHE A 38 -6.31 31.68 -17.91
N ASP A 39 -6.39 30.85 -16.87
CA ASP A 39 -5.28 30.60 -15.94
C ASP A 39 -4.07 29.96 -16.65
N ALA A 40 -4.32 29.02 -17.58
CA ALA A 40 -3.25 28.43 -18.39
C ALA A 40 -2.61 29.43 -19.38
N LEU A 41 -3.36 30.42 -19.87
CA LEU A 41 -2.85 31.47 -20.77
C LEU A 41 -2.13 32.61 -20.03
N ASP A 42 -2.47 32.88 -18.77
CA ASP A 42 -1.80 33.90 -17.95
C ASP A 42 -0.46 33.38 -17.39
N ILE A 43 -0.35 32.07 -17.12
CA ILE A 43 0.93 31.40 -16.83
C ILE A 43 1.85 31.45 -18.08
N GLY A 44 1.31 31.30 -19.28
CA GLY A 44 2.07 31.37 -20.54
C GLY A 44 2.59 32.77 -20.89
N LYS A 45 1.91 33.85 -20.45
CA LYS A 45 2.34 35.23 -20.72
C LYS A 45 3.40 35.77 -19.75
N ASN A 46 3.43 35.28 -18.51
CA ASN A 46 4.48 35.67 -17.55
C ASN A 46 5.84 35.00 -17.79
N LEU A 47 5.93 34.03 -18.70
CA LEU A 47 7.19 33.38 -19.12
C LEU A 47 7.86 34.04 -20.34
N HIS A 48 7.21 35.01 -21.02
CA HIS A 48 7.75 35.66 -22.24
C HIS A 48 8.22 37.12 -22.04
N GLY A 49 8.37 37.55 -20.79
CA GLY A 49 8.63 38.95 -20.42
C GLY A 49 10.01 39.26 -19.82
N LYS A 50 11.10 38.54 -20.15
CA LYS A 50 12.47 39.02 -19.86
C LYS A 50 13.42 38.76 -21.03
N ARG A 51 13.52 39.80 -21.87
CA ARG A 51 14.57 40.02 -22.87
C ARG A 51 15.89 40.28 -22.14
N LEU A 52 16.88 39.40 -22.29
CA LEU A 52 18.27 39.67 -21.93
C LEU A 52 19.07 39.83 -23.22
N GLU A 53 19.59 41.04 -23.40
CA GLU A 53 20.31 41.53 -24.56
C GLU A 53 21.64 40.80 -24.75
N THR A 54 21.91 40.47 -26.00
CA THR A 54 23.18 39.93 -26.48
C THR A 54 24.13 41.08 -26.81
N GLN A 55 25.34 41.04 -26.25
CA GLN A 55 26.53 41.76 -26.75
C GLN A 55 27.83 41.05 -26.29
N PRO A 56 28.96 41.26 -26.98
CA PRO A 56 29.62 40.17 -27.71
C PRO A 56 30.95 39.69 -27.13
N THR A 57 31.36 38.49 -27.58
CA THR A 57 32.66 37.84 -27.39
C THR A 57 33.84 38.68 -27.89
N PRO A 58 34.95 38.78 -27.12
CA PRO A 58 36.27 39.04 -27.65
C PRO A 58 37.10 37.74 -27.76
N ALA A 59 37.72 37.57 -28.92
CA ALA A 59 38.78 36.60 -29.18
C ALA A 59 40.14 37.12 -28.68
N LEU A 60 41.05 36.25 -28.25
CA LEU A 60 42.52 36.43 -28.23
C LEU A 60 43.15 35.04 -27.99
N SER A 61 43.77 34.39 -28.98
CA SER A 61 45.15 34.53 -29.50
C SER A 61 46.17 33.63 -28.80
N GLN A 62 46.82 32.79 -29.61
CA GLN A 62 47.93 31.90 -29.31
C GLN A 62 49.18 32.65 -28.83
N HIS A 63 49.90 32.09 -27.86
CA HIS A 63 51.37 32.13 -27.80
C HIS A 63 51.91 30.96 -26.95
N THR A 64 53.08 30.49 -27.36
CA THR A 64 53.76 29.21 -27.10
C THR A 64 54.83 29.27 -25.99
N ASP A 65 55.00 28.13 -25.31
CA ASP A 65 56.23 27.52 -24.71
C ASP A 65 56.93 28.15 -23.47
N PRO A 66 57.80 27.40 -22.73
CA PRO A 66 58.23 26.00 -22.87
C PRO A 66 58.24 25.12 -21.60
N ALA A 67 58.49 23.82 -21.84
CA ALA A 67 58.71 22.73 -20.90
C ALA A 67 59.90 22.90 -19.93
N THR A 68 59.82 22.27 -18.75
CA THR A 68 60.97 21.92 -17.92
C THR A 68 60.85 20.50 -17.36
N LYS A 69 62.01 19.82 -17.39
CA LYS A 69 62.29 18.41 -17.08
C LYS A 69 62.26 18.14 -15.58
N PHE A 70 61.83 16.93 -15.21
CA PHE A 70 62.08 16.33 -13.89
C PHE A 70 63.35 15.46 -13.97
N ASP A 71 64.30 15.71 -13.06
CA ASP A 71 65.50 14.91 -12.81
C ASP A 71 65.42 14.39 -11.35
N PRO A 72 65.66 13.10 -11.08
CA PRO A 72 65.54 12.52 -9.75
C PRO A 72 66.91 12.40 -9.08
N ASP A 73 67.17 13.14 -8.02
CA ASP A 73 68.07 12.74 -6.93
C ASP A 73 68.18 13.86 -5.89
N THR A 74 67.73 13.58 -4.66
CA THR A 74 68.38 13.92 -3.37
C THR A 74 67.38 13.86 -2.22
N ASN A 75 67.53 12.86 -1.36
CA ASN A 75 67.70 13.10 0.09
C ASN A 75 68.04 11.80 0.83
N LYS A 76 69.25 11.82 1.42
CA LYS A 76 69.75 10.84 2.39
C LYS A 76 69.68 11.43 3.80
N ALA A 77 69.60 10.50 4.77
CA ALA A 77 69.74 10.63 6.22
C ALA A 77 68.48 11.11 6.96
N ASN A 78 67.99 10.48 8.03
CA ASN A 78 68.67 9.66 9.04
C ASN A 78 67.63 8.85 9.85
N ALA A 79 67.80 7.53 9.99
CA ALA A 79 67.33 6.76 11.15
C ALA A 79 67.98 5.36 11.19
N LYS A 80 68.92 5.16 12.13
CA LYS A 80 69.41 3.87 12.65
C LYS A 80 68.29 3.23 13.51
N ALA A 81 68.12 1.92 13.72
CA ALA A 81 69.06 0.81 13.80
C ALA A 81 68.33 -0.54 13.58
N GLN A 82 69.07 -1.54 13.09
CA GLN A 82 68.72 -2.97 13.09
C GLN A 82 69.80 -3.75 13.84
N GLN A 83 69.45 -4.83 14.53
CA GLN A 83 70.21 -6.09 14.61
C GLN A 83 69.33 -7.26 15.17
N PRO A 84 69.69 -8.55 14.95
CA PRO A 84 68.75 -9.64 14.62
C PRO A 84 68.83 -10.90 15.52
N LEU A 85 67.84 -11.81 15.46
CA LEU A 85 67.94 -13.21 15.92
C LEU A 85 67.10 -14.12 15.00
N GLN A 86 67.70 -15.02 14.21
CA GLN A 86 68.09 -16.43 14.49
C GLN A 86 66.94 -17.46 14.47
N THR A 87 67.19 -18.55 13.75
CA THR A 87 66.25 -19.59 13.33
C THR A 87 66.55 -20.97 13.93
N ARG A 88 65.48 -21.80 13.97
CA ARG A 88 65.34 -23.28 14.07
C ARG A 88 65.17 -23.90 15.47
N PRO A 89 64.56 -25.11 15.63
CA PRO A 89 63.89 -26.02 14.65
C PRO A 89 62.48 -26.54 15.07
N ASP A 90 61.78 -27.28 14.19
CA ASP A 90 60.52 -28.02 14.45
C ASP A 90 60.68 -29.20 15.45
N PRO A 91 59.60 -29.60 16.14
CA PRO A 91 59.16 -31.00 16.01
C PRO A 91 57.62 -31.29 16.06
N VAL A 92 57.25 -32.28 15.25
CA VAL A 92 56.14 -33.28 15.23
C VAL A 92 55.31 -33.51 16.51
N ASP A 93 53.97 -33.59 16.37
CA ASP A 93 53.04 -34.73 16.71
C ASP A 93 51.56 -34.25 16.62
N ASP A 94 50.70 -34.77 15.74
CA ASP A 94 49.82 -35.97 15.82
C ASP A 94 48.35 -35.63 16.18
N ARG A 95 47.43 -35.98 15.25
CA ARG A 95 45.99 -36.34 15.44
C ARG A 95 45.06 -35.18 15.87
N GLU A 96 43.92 -34.91 15.24
CA GLU A 96 42.86 -35.83 14.82
C GLU A 96 42.03 -35.17 13.70
N SER A 97 41.85 -35.89 12.59
CA SER A 97 40.89 -35.54 11.54
C SER A 97 39.49 -35.93 12.02
N THR A 98 38.77 -35.00 12.65
CA THR A 98 37.30 -35.09 12.71
C THR A 98 36.73 -34.65 11.38
N SER A 99 36.45 -35.64 10.54
CA SER A 99 35.63 -35.52 9.34
C SER A 99 34.24 -34.99 9.70
N ILE A 100 34.01 -33.70 9.44
CA ILE A 100 32.67 -33.18 9.22
C ILE A 100 32.57 -32.92 7.72
N ASN A 101 32.16 -33.95 6.98
CA ASN A 101 31.70 -33.81 5.60
C ASN A 101 30.40 -33.01 5.60
N ASN A 102 30.51 -31.68 5.62
CA ASN A 102 29.46 -30.83 5.07
C ASN A 102 29.78 -30.68 3.58
N LEU A 103 29.07 -31.47 2.76
CA LEU A 103 29.11 -31.42 1.30
C LEU A 103 28.45 -30.12 0.82
N GLU A 104 29.16 -28.99 0.94
CA GLU A 104 28.83 -27.85 0.09
C GLU A 104 29.31 -28.17 -1.34
N PRO A 105 28.43 -28.05 -2.36
CA PRO A 105 28.83 -28.25 -3.74
C PRO A 105 30.00 -27.34 -4.09
N SER A 106 30.96 -27.82 -4.89
CA SER A 106 31.97 -26.93 -5.42
C SER A 106 31.28 -25.80 -6.21
N TYR A 107 31.87 -24.60 -6.22
CA TYR A 107 31.34 -23.45 -6.98
C TYR A 107 31.01 -23.83 -8.43
N ASP A 108 31.86 -24.66 -9.04
CA ASP A 108 31.69 -25.17 -10.40
C ASP A 108 30.44 -26.06 -10.55
N ASP A 109 30.14 -26.89 -9.55
CA ASP A 109 28.94 -27.75 -9.56
C ASP A 109 27.66 -26.91 -9.41
N ALA A 110 27.66 -25.90 -8.54
CA ALA A 110 26.52 -25.01 -8.36
C ALA A 110 26.24 -24.21 -9.63
N PHE A 111 27.28 -23.65 -10.24
CA PHE A 111 27.18 -22.95 -11.51
C PHE A 111 26.66 -23.86 -12.63
N GLN A 112 27.20 -25.08 -12.75
CA GLN A 112 26.77 -26.02 -13.78
C GLN A 112 25.29 -26.40 -13.62
N ARG A 113 24.80 -26.59 -12.38
CA ARG A 113 23.37 -26.86 -12.13
C ARG A 113 22.49 -25.67 -12.51
N ALA A 114 22.88 -24.45 -12.14
CA ALA A 114 22.13 -23.24 -12.50
C ALA A 114 22.09 -23.05 -14.03
N LEU A 115 23.22 -23.25 -14.71
CA LEU A 115 23.30 -23.18 -16.16
C LEU A 115 22.44 -24.26 -16.82
N ASN A 116 22.45 -25.50 -16.32
CA ASN A 116 21.58 -26.57 -16.82
C ASN A 116 20.10 -26.20 -16.64
N ARG A 117 19.70 -25.65 -15.49
CA ARG A 117 18.33 -25.19 -15.23
C ARG A 117 17.87 -24.15 -16.26
N VAL A 118 18.73 -23.20 -16.62
CA VAL A 118 18.46 -22.19 -17.66
C VAL A 118 18.23 -22.85 -19.02
N LEU A 119 19.02 -23.87 -19.38
CA LEU A 119 18.86 -24.58 -20.65
C LEU A 119 17.58 -25.42 -20.69
N ASP A 120 17.27 -26.13 -19.60
CA ASP A 120 16.08 -26.97 -19.49
C ASP A 120 14.77 -26.16 -19.54
N LEU A 121 14.80 -24.92 -19.04
CA LEU A 121 13.66 -24.02 -19.03
C LEU A 121 13.53 -23.16 -20.30
N LEU A 122 14.48 -23.24 -21.23
CA LEU A 122 14.43 -22.46 -22.46
C LEU A 122 13.17 -22.81 -23.26
N PRO A 123 12.20 -21.89 -23.45
CA PRO A 123 10.98 -22.20 -24.17
C PRO A 123 11.26 -22.39 -25.66
N ASP A 124 10.47 -23.25 -26.33
CA ASP A 124 10.54 -23.37 -27.78
C ASP A 124 10.05 -22.10 -28.51
N GLU A 125 10.33 -21.99 -29.80
CA GLU A 125 10.04 -20.78 -30.59
C GLU A 125 8.56 -20.38 -30.59
N LEU A 126 7.63 -21.35 -30.54
CA LEU A 126 6.20 -21.08 -30.55
C LEU A 126 5.76 -20.52 -29.20
N HIS A 127 6.23 -21.11 -28.10
CA HIS A 127 6.00 -20.58 -26.75
C HIS A 127 6.62 -19.20 -26.56
N VAL A 128 7.85 -18.97 -27.06
CA VAL A 128 8.48 -17.63 -27.02
C VAL A 128 7.62 -16.59 -27.75
N ARG A 129 7.12 -16.93 -28.95
CA ARG A 129 6.25 -16.02 -29.71
C ARG A 129 4.97 -15.70 -28.93
N ASP A 130 4.38 -16.69 -28.28
CA ASP A 130 3.14 -16.51 -27.51
C ASP A 130 3.37 -15.71 -26.22
N LEU A 131 4.50 -15.89 -25.53
CA LEU A 131 4.87 -15.10 -24.36
C LEU A 131 5.15 -13.64 -24.69
N LEU A 132 5.76 -13.36 -25.84
CA LEU A 132 6.22 -12.03 -26.22
C LEU A 132 5.25 -11.24 -27.10
N ARG A 133 4.12 -11.82 -27.51
CA ARG A 133 3.10 -11.09 -28.29
C ARG A 133 2.53 -9.92 -27.47
N PRO A 134 2.13 -8.79 -28.07
CA PRO A 134 1.47 -7.71 -27.35
C PRO A 134 0.22 -8.17 -26.59
N ILE A 135 -0.08 -7.51 -25.46
CA ILE A 135 -1.24 -7.83 -24.61
C ILE A 135 -2.40 -6.94 -25.05
N ALA A 136 -3.31 -7.49 -25.87
CA ALA A 136 -4.38 -6.73 -26.52
C ALA A 136 -5.68 -6.61 -25.69
N GLY A 137 -5.96 -7.56 -24.79
CA GLY A 137 -7.17 -7.56 -23.97
C GLY A 137 -7.19 -6.51 -22.84
N THR A 138 -8.37 -6.30 -22.26
CA THR A 138 -8.62 -5.42 -21.09
C THR A 138 -9.37 -6.19 -19.99
N GLY A 139 -9.58 -5.61 -18.81
CA GLY A 139 -10.35 -6.21 -17.74
C GLY A 139 -9.88 -7.62 -17.33
N GLU A 140 -10.83 -8.56 -17.24
CA GLU A 140 -10.58 -9.94 -16.81
C GLU A 140 -9.58 -10.70 -17.69
N GLU A 141 -9.68 -10.54 -19.01
CA GLU A 141 -8.79 -11.22 -19.97
C GLU A 141 -7.35 -10.75 -19.77
N ARG A 142 -7.17 -9.43 -19.59
CA ARG A 142 -5.86 -8.84 -19.34
C ARG A 142 -5.26 -9.33 -18.03
N LEU A 143 -6.02 -9.29 -16.94
CA LEU A 143 -5.55 -9.78 -15.64
C LEU A 143 -5.14 -11.25 -15.70
N ARG A 144 -5.94 -12.09 -16.36
CA ARG A 144 -5.65 -13.51 -16.53
C ARG A 144 -4.36 -13.73 -17.33
N GLU A 145 -4.21 -13.04 -18.46
CA GLU A 145 -3.01 -13.11 -19.29
C GLU A 145 -1.77 -12.63 -18.51
N MET A 146 -1.91 -11.57 -17.70
CA MET A 146 -0.86 -11.07 -16.81
C MET A 146 -0.46 -12.07 -15.75
N GLY A 147 -1.42 -12.76 -15.11
CA GLY A 147 -1.10 -13.84 -14.18
C GLY A 147 -0.32 -14.98 -14.86
N LEU A 148 -0.78 -15.45 -16.03
CA LEU A 148 -0.12 -16.55 -16.75
C LEU A 148 1.31 -16.21 -17.20
N ARG A 149 1.51 -15.01 -17.74
CA ARG A 149 2.85 -14.56 -18.18
C ARG A 149 3.75 -14.20 -17.01
N THR A 150 3.22 -13.67 -15.92
CA THR A 150 3.99 -13.41 -14.69
C THR A 150 4.47 -14.71 -14.08
N ARG A 151 3.66 -15.77 -14.06
CA ARG A 151 4.10 -17.12 -13.61
C ARG A 151 5.23 -17.67 -14.48
N SER A 152 5.12 -17.50 -15.80
CA SER A 152 6.18 -17.90 -16.73
C SER A 152 7.45 -17.07 -16.51
N PHE A 153 7.30 -15.76 -16.33
CA PHE A 153 8.41 -14.86 -16.00
C PHE A 153 9.06 -15.24 -14.68
N LYS A 154 8.30 -15.53 -13.62
CA LYS A 154 8.81 -15.95 -12.31
C LYS A 154 9.74 -17.16 -12.43
N VAL A 155 9.28 -18.22 -13.09
CA VAL A 155 10.08 -19.44 -13.31
C VAL A 155 11.38 -19.15 -14.06
N LEU A 156 11.30 -18.33 -15.11
CA LEU A 156 12.47 -17.98 -15.91
C LEU A 156 13.43 -17.03 -15.16
N PHE A 157 12.87 -16.11 -14.37
CA PHE A 157 13.61 -15.12 -13.60
C PHE A 157 14.39 -15.78 -12.45
N GLU A 158 13.79 -16.72 -11.71
CA GLU A 158 14.47 -17.46 -10.65
C GLU A 158 15.65 -18.27 -11.18
N ALA A 159 15.50 -18.94 -12.34
CA ALA A 159 16.61 -19.65 -12.96
C ALA A 159 17.69 -18.71 -13.51
N TRP A 160 17.28 -17.53 -14.00
CA TRP A 160 18.22 -16.48 -14.40
C TRP A 160 19.01 -15.95 -13.21
N GLU A 161 18.33 -15.70 -12.09
CA GLU A 161 18.92 -15.23 -10.84
C GLU A 161 19.91 -16.23 -10.27
N ASP A 162 19.56 -17.52 -10.17
CA ASP A 162 20.45 -18.59 -9.70
C ASP A 162 21.78 -18.65 -10.47
N LEU A 163 21.75 -18.35 -11.78
CA LEU A 163 22.94 -18.38 -12.64
C LEU A 163 23.82 -17.14 -12.47
N HIS A 164 23.21 -15.99 -12.18
CA HIS A 164 23.88 -14.68 -12.21
C HIS A 164 24.17 -14.10 -10.83
N THR A 165 23.64 -14.67 -9.76
CA THR A 165 23.93 -14.22 -8.41
C THR A 165 25.11 -14.98 -7.82
N VAL A 166 25.98 -14.25 -7.12
CA VAL A 166 27.07 -14.80 -6.32
C VAL A 166 26.91 -14.25 -4.90
N HIS A 167 26.62 -15.15 -3.97
CA HIS A 167 26.48 -14.82 -2.56
C HIS A 167 27.86 -14.73 -1.91
N VAL A 168 28.16 -13.59 -1.30
CA VAL A 168 29.41 -13.37 -0.55
C VAL A 168 29.05 -12.71 0.77
N LYS A 169 29.01 -13.51 1.85
CA LYS A 169 28.60 -13.07 3.19
C LYS A 169 27.22 -12.38 3.14
N ASP A 170 27.19 -11.08 3.44
CA ASP A 170 25.97 -10.26 3.58
C ASP A 170 25.61 -9.51 2.28
N ALA A 171 26.26 -9.83 1.17
CA ALA A 171 26.03 -9.19 -0.12
C ALA A 171 25.77 -10.20 -1.25
N VAL A 172 24.95 -9.79 -2.21
CA VAL A 172 24.73 -10.49 -3.47
C VAL A 172 25.36 -9.67 -4.59
N TYR A 173 26.23 -10.30 -5.37
CA TYR A 173 26.82 -9.72 -6.55
C TYR A 173 26.20 -10.31 -7.80
N VAL A 174 25.92 -9.47 -8.80
CA VAL A 174 25.46 -9.91 -10.11
C VAL A 174 26.66 -10.06 -11.05
N ARG A 175 26.89 -11.26 -11.56
CA ARG A 175 27.91 -11.54 -12.58
C ARG A 175 27.32 -11.43 -13.98
N ASP A 176 28.08 -10.91 -14.94
CA ASP A 176 27.70 -10.87 -16.37
C ASP A 176 28.80 -11.47 -17.27
N ASP A 177 29.65 -12.32 -16.71
CA ASP A 177 30.79 -12.95 -17.40
C ASP A 177 30.49 -14.37 -17.91
N ILE A 178 29.22 -14.76 -18.00
CA ILE A 178 28.78 -16.14 -18.30
C ILE A 178 29.37 -16.65 -19.62
N LEU A 179 29.37 -15.83 -20.67
CA LEU A 179 29.93 -16.23 -21.97
C LEU A 179 31.45 -16.42 -21.91
N GLN A 180 32.14 -15.55 -21.17
CA GLN A 180 33.59 -15.66 -20.94
C GLN A 180 33.90 -16.92 -20.13
N TYR A 181 33.05 -17.24 -19.15
CA TYR A 181 33.16 -18.44 -18.31
C TYR A 181 32.97 -19.72 -19.13
N ILE A 182 31.89 -19.82 -19.92
CA ILE A 182 31.61 -20.93 -20.82
C ILE A 182 32.78 -21.16 -21.79
N ARG A 183 33.34 -20.09 -22.37
CA ARG A 183 34.50 -20.18 -23.27
C ARG A 183 35.77 -20.70 -22.59
N ARG A 184 36.02 -20.33 -21.33
CA ARG A 184 37.18 -20.79 -20.56
C ARG A 184 37.05 -22.23 -20.07
N HIS A 185 35.83 -22.75 -19.97
CA HIS A 185 35.51 -24.08 -19.46
C HIS A 185 34.75 -24.93 -20.50
N PRO A 186 35.37 -25.29 -21.63
CA PRO A 186 34.70 -26.03 -22.70
C PRO A 186 34.21 -27.42 -22.28
N ALA A 187 34.75 -27.99 -21.21
CA ALA A 187 34.29 -29.25 -20.62
C ALA A 187 32.82 -29.19 -20.14
N LEU A 188 32.30 -28.00 -19.82
CA LEU A 188 30.89 -27.80 -19.46
C LEU A 188 29.93 -28.19 -20.59
N ALA A 189 30.30 -27.93 -21.85
CA ALA A 189 29.45 -28.34 -22.97
C ALA A 189 29.32 -29.86 -23.02
N ASN A 190 30.43 -30.59 -22.81
CA ASN A 190 30.42 -32.05 -22.78
C ASN A 190 29.61 -32.60 -21.60
N SER A 191 29.73 -32.01 -20.42
CA SER A 191 28.98 -32.46 -19.23
C SER A 191 27.48 -32.21 -19.36
N LEU A 192 27.09 -31.15 -20.08
CA LEU A 192 25.70 -30.83 -20.44
C LEU A 192 25.23 -31.51 -21.74
N GLN A 193 26.00 -32.48 -22.26
CA GLN A 193 25.67 -33.25 -23.47
C GLN A 193 25.34 -32.37 -24.70
N THR A 194 26.05 -31.24 -24.84
CA THR A 194 25.87 -30.26 -25.92
C THR A 194 27.22 -29.83 -26.50
N ASP A 195 27.21 -28.92 -27.49
CA ASP A 195 28.43 -28.28 -27.99
C ASP A 195 28.51 -26.80 -27.59
N LEU A 196 29.72 -26.24 -27.61
CA LEU A 196 29.97 -24.87 -27.15
C LEU A 196 29.14 -23.82 -27.91
N ARG A 197 28.86 -24.04 -29.21
CA ARG A 197 28.10 -23.09 -30.04
C ARG A 197 26.62 -23.16 -29.67
N GLN A 198 26.09 -24.36 -29.51
CA GLN A 198 24.69 -24.54 -29.11
C GLN A 198 24.45 -24.03 -27.70
N LEU A 199 25.36 -24.32 -26.76
CA LEU A 199 25.32 -23.79 -25.40
C LEU A 199 25.28 -22.25 -25.38
N THR A 200 26.18 -21.63 -26.15
CA THR A 200 26.23 -20.16 -26.28
C THR A 200 24.92 -19.61 -26.83
N ARG A 201 24.42 -20.18 -27.94
CA ARG A 201 23.15 -19.76 -28.57
C ARG A 201 21.95 -19.92 -27.65
N SER A 202 21.85 -21.03 -26.92
CA SER A 202 20.76 -21.27 -25.98
C SER A 202 20.78 -20.26 -24.83
N TYR A 203 21.95 -19.96 -24.26
CA TYR A 203 22.09 -18.91 -23.24
C TYR A 203 21.69 -17.52 -23.78
N GLU A 204 22.18 -17.13 -24.96
CA GLU A 204 21.83 -15.84 -25.58
C GLU A 204 20.33 -15.74 -25.89
N THR A 205 19.73 -16.83 -26.35
CA THR A 205 18.28 -16.92 -26.61
C THR A 205 17.51 -16.73 -25.31
N TYR A 206 17.92 -17.40 -24.24
CA TYR A 206 17.31 -17.26 -22.92
C TYR A 206 17.38 -15.81 -22.43
N ARG A 207 18.57 -15.19 -22.49
CA ARG A 207 18.79 -13.77 -22.12
C ARG A 207 17.83 -12.86 -22.89
N SER A 208 17.73 -13.05 -24.21
CA SER A 208 16.79 -12.28 -25.04
C SER A 208 15.34 -12.47 -24.62
N VAL A 209 14.91 -13.70 -24.32
CA VAL A 209 13.53 -14.00 -23.89
C VAL A 209 13.23 -13.31 -22.55
N ILE A 210 14.07 -13.48 -21.53
CA ILE A 210 13.82 -12.92 -20.20
C ILE A 210 13.82 -11.38 -20.22
N THR A 211 14.76 -10.75 -20.94
CA THR A 211 14.81 -9.29 -21.07
C THR A 211 13.57 -8.75 -21.78
N ARG A 212 13.15 -9.37 -22.88
CA ARG A 212 11.96 -8.91 -23.63
C ARG A 212 10.67 -9.15 -22.85
N LEU A 213 10.56 -10.26 -22.12
CA LEU A 213 9.41 -10.55 -21.28
C LEU A 213 9.34 -9.59 -20.08
N SER A 214 10.48 -9.32 -19.45
CA SER A 214 10.64 -8.29 -18.41
C SER A 214 10.15 -6.92 -18.89
N MET A 215 10.61 -6.47 -20.05
CA MET A 215 10.21 -5.17 -20.63
C MET A 215 8.73 -5.14 -21.05
N LEU A 216 8.15 -6.27 -21.43
CA LEU A 216 6.74 -6.36 -21.78
C LEU A 216 5.84 -6.25 -20.54
N LEU A 217 6.23 -6.91 -19.44
CA LEU A 217 5.44 -6.98 -18.23
C LEU A 217 5.65 -5.76 -17.34
N PHE A 218 6.91 -5.40 -17.07
CA PHE A 218 7.31 -4.46 -16.00
C PHE A 218 8.31 -3.37 -16.47
N PRO A 219 8.02 -2.58 -17.52
CA PRO A 219 9.00 -1.65 -18.09
C PRO A 219 9.33 -0.41 -17.23
N TRP A 220 8.50 -0.07 -16.23
CA TRP A 220 8.58 1.20 -15.49
C TRP A 220 9.74 1.28 -14.48
N THR A 221 10.43 0.17 -14.23
CA THR A 221 11.62 0.16 -13.36
C THR A 221 12.86 0.76 -14.05
N ALA A 222 12.86 0.80 -15.38
CA ALA A 222 13.92 1.40 -16.19
C ALA A 222 13.63 2.89 -16.52
N PRO A 223 14.65 3.77 -16.55
CA PRO A 223 16.08 3.46 -16.49
C PRO A 223 16.70 3.50 -15.08
N TYR A 224 15.91 3.77 -14.03
CA TYR A 224 16.43 3.88 -12.66
C TYR A 224 17.13 2.57 -12.21
N PHE A 225 16.49 1.44 -12.50
CA PHE A 225 17.14 0.13 -12.53
C PHE A 225 17.27 -0.37 -13.97
N SER A 226 18.47 -0.82 -14.35
CA SER A 226 18.72 -1.33 -15.70
C SER A 226 17.93 -2.61 -16.01
N ASP A 227 17.71 -3.42 -14.98
CA ASP A 227 16.95 -4.67 -15.05
C ASP A 227 16.45 -5.08 -13.65
N HIS A 228 15.57 -6.09 -13.63
CA HIS A 228 14.96 -6.62 -12.41
C HIS A 228 15.92 -7.43 -11.54
N LEU A 229 17.01 -7.97 -12.10
CA LEU A 229 17.99 -8.72 -11.32
C LEU A 229 18.80 -7.77 -10.43
N LEU A 230 19.22 -6.62 -10.97
CA LEU A 230 19.87 -5.58 -10.20
C LEU A 230 18.95 -5.04 -9.10
N LEU A 231 17.70 -4.72 -9.42
CA LEU A 231 16.72 -4.26 -8.44
C LEU A 231 16.54 -5.28 -7.31
N HIS A 232 16.32 -6.56 -7.64
CA HIS A 232 16.13 -7.60 -6.64
C HIS A 232 17.39 -7.80 -5.78
N SER A 233 18.58 -7.81 -6.38
CA SER A 233 19.85 -8.00 -5.67
C SER A 233 20.11 -6.96 -4.57
N GLN A 234 19.66 -5.72 -4.76
CA GLN A 234 19.80 -4.66 -3.75
C GLN A 234 18.95 -4.91 -2.51
N LEU A 235 17.87 -5.68 -2.62
CA LEU A 235 17.00 -6.00 -1.50
C LEU A 235 17.63 -7.01 -0.52
N TYR A 236 18.66 -7.76 -0.92
CA TYR A 236 19.21 -8.83 -0.09
C TYR A 236 19.66 -8.34 1.30
N GLY A 237 20.36 -7.20 1.33
CA GLY A 237 20.88 -6.58 2.55
C GLY A 237 20.02 -5.47 3.14
N GLY A 238 18.79 -5.26 2.65
CA GLY A 238 17.97 -4.07 2.95
C GLY A 238 17.43 -3.96 4.38
N GLY A 239 17.55 -4.97 5.24
CA GLY A 239 17.04 -4.91 6.62
C GLY A 239 15.52 -4.64 6.73
N ARG A 240 15.08 -4.19 7.91
CA ARG A 240 13.68 -3.87 8.25
C ARG A 240 13.45 -2.36 8.30
N GLY A 241 12.29 -1.89 7.86
CA GLY A 241 11.92 -0.47 7.99
C GLY A 241 10.43 -0.18 7.75
N LEU A 242 10.04 1.06 8.06
CA LEU A 242 8.67 1.54 7.82
C LEU A 242 8.63 2.40 6.55
N VAL A 243 7.57 2.24 5.77
CA VAL A 243 7.37 2.98 4.53
C VAL A 243 6.07 3.75 4.60
N PHE A 244 6.12 5.03 4.28
CA PHE A 244 4.93 5.87 4.13
C PHE A 244 4.89 6.45 2.72
N SER A 245 3.70 6.85 2.28
CA SER A 245 3.54 7.76 1.14
C SER A 245 2.80 9.01 1.57
N ALA A 246 3.30 10.19 1.22
CA ALA A 246 2.67 11.44 1.60
C ALA A 246 3.02 12.59 0.64
N GLY A 247 2.00 13.42 0.38
CA GLY A 247 2.16 14.79 -0.08
C GLY A 247 1.91 15.80 1.06
N ASP A 248 1.90 17.08 0.73
CA ASP A 248 1.69 18.19 1.68
C ASP A 248 0.40 18.03 2.51
N ALA A 249 -0.66 17.49 1.91
CA ALA A 249 -1.93 17.25 2.61
C ALA A 249 -1.83 16.13 3.66
N GLN A 250 -0.89 15.20 3.51
CA GLN A 250 -0.66 14.07 4.42
C GLN A 250 0.48 14.32 5.40
N ALA A 251 1.39 15.27 5.12
CA ALA A 251 2.52 15.58 5.98
C ALA A 251 2.12 15.88 7.45
N PRO A 252 1.04 16.62 7.76
CA PRO A 252 0.60 16.81 9.15
C PRO A 252 0.24 15.50 9.87
N PHE A 253 -0.30 14.52 9.14
CA PHE A 253 -0.60 13.22 9.72
C PHE A 253 0.69 12.49 10.11
N LEU A 254 1.71 12.52 9.25
CA LEU A 254 3.01 11.91 9.51
C LEU A 254 3.78 12.60 10.65
N LEU A 255 3.70 13.92 10.75
CA LEU A 255 4.24 14.70 11.88
C LEU A 255 3.58 14.36 13.22
N THR A 256 2.50 13.58 13.21
CA THR A 256 1.83 13.06 14.41
C THR A 256 2.08 11.57 14.59
N SER A 257 1.92 10.77 13.54
CA SER A 257 2.04 9.31 13.61
C SER A 257 3.47 8.87 13.87
N ILE A 258 4.47 9.50 13.26
CA ILE A 258 5.88 9.11 13.45
C ILE A 258 6.34 9.35 14.90
N PRO A 259 6.15 10.53 15.52
CA PRO A 259 6.50 10.70 16.94
C PRO A 259 5.72 9.76 17.87
N SER A 260 4.46 9.44 17.53
CA SER A 260 3.66 8.48 18.28
C SER A 260 4.25 7.06 18.20
N ILE A 261 4.67 6.63 17.00
CA ILE A 261 5.36 5.36 16.79
C ILE A 261 6.69 5.29 17.55
N ARG A 262 7.44 6.41 17.60
CA ARG A 262 8.66 6.50 18.43
C ARG A 262 8.35 6.38 19.92
N TYR A 263 7.28 7.02 20.40
CA TYR A 263 6.84 6.88 21.79
C TYR A 263 6.50 5.43 22.16
N LEU A 264 5.94 4.67 21.21
CA LEU A 264 5.66 3.23 21.36
C LEU A 264 6.93 2.35 21.33
N GLY A 265 8.11 2.94 21.18
CA GLY A 265 9.40 2.24 21.26
C GLY A 265 9.88 1.63 19.94
N CYS A 266 9.35 2.10 18.79
CA CYS A 266 9.82 1.66 17.48
C CYS A 266 10.96 2.56 16.99
N ASP A 267 12.15 1.99 16.81
CA ASP A 267 13.35 2.71 16.32
C ASP A 267 13.71 2.38 14.87
N LEU A 268 12.85 1.65 14.16
CA LEU A 268 13.07 1.28 12.76
C LEU A 268 13.27 2.52 11.86
N PRO A 269 14.17 2.44 10.86
CA PRO A 269 14.31 3.48 9.86
C PRO A 269 13.01 3.67 9.06
N ILE A 270 12.77 4.91 8.65
CA ILE A 270 11.54 5.32 7.96
C ILE A 270 11.89 5.96 6.62
N GLU A 271 11.24 5.50 5.55
CA GLU A 271 11.27 6.17 4.25
C GLU A 271 9.88 6.70 3.89
N ILE A 272 9.81 8.00 3.59
CA ILE A 272 8.59 8.68 3.11
C ILE A 272 8.72 8.89 1.61
N MET A 273 7.88 8.21 0.84
CA MET A 273 7.92 8.18 -0.61
C MET A 273 6.91 9.19 -1.18
N TYR A 274 7.35 10.11 -2.04
CA TYR A 274 6.50 11.19 -2.60
C TYR A 274 6.69 11.32 -4.12
N LEU A 275 5.80 12.06 -4.79
CA LEU A 275 5.79 12.22 -6.26
C LEU A 275 6.21 13.63 -6.72
N GLY A 276 7.50 13.92 -6.61
CA GLY A 276 8.09 15.20 -7.03
C GLY A 276 7.72 16.39 -6.13
N ASP A 277 8.33 17.54 -6.40
CA ASP A 277 8.22 18.74 -5.55
C ASP A 277 6.80 19.33 -5.49
N GLY A 278 5.92 18.97 -6.44
CA GLY A 278 4.52 19.38 -6.43
C GLY A 278 3.63 18.56 -5.51
N ASP A 279 4.09 17.38 -5.08
CA ASP A 279 3.38 16.51 -4.14
C ASP A 279 3.80 16.81 -2.70
N LEU A 280 5.11 16.84 -2.43
CA LEU A 280 5.68 17.15 -1.12
C LEU A 280 6.73 18.27 -1.21
N SER A 281 6.41 19.41 -0.61
CA SER A 281 7.25 20.62 -0.61
C SER A 281 8.56 20.43 0.17
N GLU A 282 9.56 21.27 -0.14
CA GLU A 282 10.85 21.29 0.59
C GLU A 282 10.67 21.58 2.09
N ASP A 283 9.76 22.47 2.45
CA ASP A 283 9.47 22.81 3.85
C ASP A 283 8.97 21.59 4.63
N PHE A 284 7.99 20.85 4.08
CA PHE A 284 7.49 19.64 4.73
C PHE A 284 8.51 18.51 4.72
N ARG A 285 9.31 18.36 3.66
CA ARG A 285 10.43 17.40 3.65
C ARG A 285 11.40 17.68 4.79
N SER A 286 11.85 18.94 4.92
CA SER A 286 12.76 19.34 5.99
C SER A 286 12.16 19.13 7.38
N GLU A 287 10.85 19.36 7.56
CA GLU A 287 10.18 19.13 8.84
C GLU A 287 10.10 17.64 9.17
N LEU A 288 9.75 16.79 8.20
CA LEU A 288 9.67 15.34 8.37
C LEU A 288 11.04 14.71 8.61
N GLU A 289 12.07 15.13 7.88
CA GLU A 289 13.46 14.64 8.03
C GLU A 289 14.13 15.13 9.32
N SER A 290 13.55 16.12 9.99
CA SER A 290 13.98 16.50 11.35
C SER A 290 13.63 15.45 12.41
N LEU A 291 12.71 14.52 12.08
CA LEU A 291 12.35 13.41 12.95
C LEU A 291 13.41 12.29 12.88
N PRO A 292 13.74 11.64 14.02
CA PRO A 292 14.79 10.62 14.06
C PRO A 292 14.56 9.44 13.10
N GLY A 293 15.55 9.18 12.25
CA GLY A 293 15.57 8.03 11.34
C GLY A 293 14.62 8.15 10.14
N VAL A 294 14.17 9.36 9.79
CA VAL A 294 13.28 9.63 8.66
C VAL A 294 14.07 10.18 7.47
N VAL A 295 13.81 9.64 6.27
CA VAL A 295 14.31 10.17 5.00
C VAL A 295 13.16 10.28 4.00
N THR A 296 13.12 11.34 3.21
CA THR A 296 12.17 11.48 2.11
C THR A 296 12.80 11.06 0.78
N ARG A 297 12.04 10.38 -0.09
CA ARG A 297 12.53 9.87 -1.38
C ARG A 297 11.51 10.09 -2.50
N ASP A 298 11.99 10.62 -3.62
CA ASP A 298 11.15 10.98 -4.77
C ASP A 298 10.93 9.77 -5.71
N LEU A 299 9.70 9.23 -5.72
CA LEU A 299 9.28 8.16 -6.62
C LEU A 299 9.22 8.60 -8.08
N SER A 300 9.03 9.89 -8.37
CA SER A 300 8.95 10.38 -9.76
C SER A 300 10.28 10.21 -10.51
N GLN A 301 11.40 10.10 -9.79
CA GLN A 301 12.71 9.79 -10.35
C GLN A 301 12.92 8.28 -10.59
N MET A 302 12.12 7.44 -9.93
CA MET A 302 12.31 5.99 -9.87
C MET A 302 11.34 5.23 -10.79
N VAL A 303 10.17 5.82 -11.07
CA VAL A 303 9.11 5.19 -11.85
C VAL A 303 8.96 5.90 -13.19
N ASN A 304 9.13 5.16 -14.27
CA ASN A 304 8.78 5.63 -15.61
C ASN A 304 7.30 5.35 -15.89
N ASP A 305 6.44 6.32 -15.61
CA ASP A 305 5.00 6.22 -15.81
C ASP A 305 4.51 6.69 -17.20
N HIS A 306 5.41 6.78 -18.19
CA HIS A 306 5.04 7.25 -19.53
C HIS A 306 3.86 6.47 -20.14
N GLY A 307 2.81 7.21 -20.52
CA GLY A 307 1.57 6.66 -21.09
C GLY A 307 0.50 6.30 -20.04
N TRP A 308 0.77 6.56 -18.77
CA TRP A 308 -0.17 6.53 -17.65
C TRP A 308 0.26 7.59 -16.62
N THR A 309 -0.29 7.58 -15.41
CA THR A 309 0.12 8.54 -14.36
C THR A 309 0.08 7.85 -13.01
N LEU A 310 1.23 7.83 -12.32
CA LEU A 310 1.29 7.39 -10.94
C LEU A 310 0.72 8.48 -10.04
N ALA A 311 -0.36 8.18 -9.31
CA ALA A 311 -1.04 9.14 -8.44
C ALA A 311 -1.92 8.45 -7.40
N GLY A 312 -2.20 9.14 -6.30
CA GLY A 312 -3.13 8.69 -5.26
C GLY A 312 -2.73 7.34 -4.65
N TRP A 313 -3.72 6.50 -4.34
CA TRP A 313 -3.51 5.21 -3.67
C TRP A 313 -2.66 4.22 -4.48
N ALA A 314 -2.54 4.42 -5.78
CA ALA A 314 -1.67 3.60 -6.60
C ALA A 314 -0.18 3.76 -6.27
N GLY A 315 0.22 4.79 -5.53
CA GLY A 315 1.60 4.99 -5.07
C GLY A 315 2.09 3.92 -4.09
N LYS A 316 1.22 3.31 -3.27
CA LYS A 316 1.63 2.46 -2.14
C LYS A 316 2.49 1.26 -2.57
N PRO A 317 2.12 0.46 -3.59
CA PRO A 317 2.95 -0.67 -4.02
C PRO A 317 4.31 -0.23 -4.57
N PHE A 318 4.38 0.95 -5.22
CA PHE A 318 5.64 1.50 -5.71
C PHE A 318 6.51 2.00 -4.57
N ALA A 319 5.92 2.67 -3.57
CA ALA A 319 6.61 3.05 -2.34
C ALA A 319 7.24 1.83 -1.65
N ILE A 320 6.48 0.73 -1.53
CA ILE A 320 6.98 -0.54 -1.01
C ILE A 320 8.13 -1.05 -1.88
N LEU A 321 7.92 -1.23 -3.19
CA LEU A 321 8.93 -1.79 -4.10
C LEU A 321 10.26 -1.04 -4.06
N PHE A 322 10.21 0.29 -4.18
CA PHE A 322 11.39 1.17 -4.32
C PHE A 322 12.02 1.63 -3.00
N SER A 323 11.39 1.34 -1.86
CA SER A 323 12.04 1.56 -0.56
C SER A 323 13.33 0.74 -0.44
N SER A 324 14.29 1.20 0.37
CA SER A 324 15.58 0.49 0.53
C SER A 324 15.47 -0.79 1.36
N PHE A 325 14.36 -0.97 2.08
CA PHE A 325 14.19 -2.08 3.00
C PHE A 325 14.04 -3.41 2.29
N ARG A 326 14.45 -4.51 2.93
CA ARG A 326 14.08 -5.85 2.48
C ARG A 326 12.68 -6.20 2.97
N GLU A 327 12.51 -6.05 4.28
CA GLU A 327 11.28 -6.30 5.01
C GLU A 327 10.65 -4.95 5.35
N ALA A 328 9.49 -4.64 4.75
CA ALA A 328 8.84 -3.34 4.87
C ALA A 328 7.47 -3.48 5.55
N ILE A 329 7.19 -2.61 6.52
CA ILE A 329 5.82 -2.31 6.96
C ILE A 329 5.42 -1.00 6.29
N PHE A 330 4.50 -1.07 5.33
CA PHE A 330 3.85 0.11 4.80
C PHE A 330 2.72 0.56 5.72
N ILE A 331 2.60 1.86 5.97
CA ILE A 331 1.57 2.46 6.81
C ILE A 331 0.98 3.67 6.05
N ASP A 332 -0.34 3.68 5.87
CA ASP A 332 -1.04 4.85 5.34
C ASP A 332 -0.86 6.06 6.26
N ALA A 333 -0.81 7.26 5.68
CA ALA A 333 -0.54 8.47 6.46
C ALA A 333 -1.55 8.72 7.59
N ASP A 334 -2.80 8.28 7.42
CA ASP A 334 -3.89 8.42 8.39
C ASP A 334 -4.16 7.16 9.22
N SER A 335 -3.24 6.19 9.20
CA SER A 335 -3.24 5.04 10.09
C SER A 335 -2.38 5.30 11.32
N LEU A 336 -2.89 4.91 12.49
CA LEU A 336 -2.27 5.15 13.79
C LEU A 336 -2.18 3.85 14.58
N PHE A 337 -1.07 3.64 15.25
CA PHE A 337 -0.80 2.47 16.07
C PHE A 337 -1.02 2.76 17.56
N LEU A 338 -1.55 1.78 18.28
CA LEU A 338 -1.61 1.78 19.75
C LEU A 338 -0.54 0.88 20.38
N GLN A 339 0.14 0.05 19.58
CA GLN A 339 1.26 -0.79 20.00
C GLN A 339 2.42 -0.63 19.02
N ASN A 340 3.63 -1.04 19.40
CA ASN A 340 4.80 -0.96 18.53
C ASN A 340 4.56 -1.74 17.21
N PRO A 341 4.61 -1.10 16.02
CA PRO A 341 4.38 -1.80 14.75
C PRO A 341 5.45 -2.85 14.42
N GLU A 342 6.66 -2.74 14.98
CA GLU A 342 7.78 -3.66 14.71
C GLU A 342 7.44 -5.11 15.06
N ILE A 343 6.53 -5.34 16.02
CA ILE A 343 6.11 -6.68 16.43
C ILE A 343 5.49 -7.48 15.28
N LEU A 344 5.04 -6.82 14.19
CA LEU A 344 4.51 -7.49 13.01
C LEU A 344 5.55 -8.32 12.27
N PHE A 345 6.83 -7.98 12.36
CA PHE A 345 7.90 -8.79 11.79
C PHE A 345 8.11 -10.11 12.55
N ASP A 346 7.63 -10.19 13.79
CA ASP A 346 7.71 -11.38 14.63
C ASP A 346 6.38 -12.14 14.68
N ASP A 347 5.34 -11.66 13.97
CA ASP A 347 4.07 -12.37 13.88
C ASP A 347 4.29 -13.77 13.27
N PRO A 348 3.75 -14.84 13.88
CA PRO A 348 3.92 -16.20 13.38
C PRO A 348 3.47 -16.42 11.94
N ALA A 349 2.45 -15.70 11.46
CA ALA A 349 2.00 -15.79 10.08
C ALA A 349 2.99 -15.07 9.14
N TYR A 350 3.48 -13.88 9.51
CA TYR A 350 4.51 -13.18 8.72
C TYR A 350 5.82 -13.97 8.64
N THR A 351 6.33 -14.47 9.77
CA THR A 351 7.58 -15.24 9.80
C THR A 351 7.51 -16.50 8.93
N ALA A 352 6.33 -17.14 8.87
CA ALA A 352 6.09 -18.30 8.02
C ALA A 352 5.99 -17.95 6.52
N THR A 353 5.32 -16.85 6.17
CA THR A 353 4.97 -16.55 4.77
C THR A 353 5.87 -15.52 4.12
N GLY A 354 6.28 -14.48 4.84
CA GLY A 354 6.93 -13.27 4.32
C GLY A 354 5.96 -12.18 3.88
N ALA A 355 4.64 -12.39 3.96
CA ALA A 355 3.64 -11.38 3.65
C ALA A 355 2.43 -11.48 4.58
N LEU A 356 2.09 -10.36 5.22
CA LEU A 356 0.98 -10.25 6.18
C LEU A 356 0.07 -9.07 5.80
N PHE A 357 -1.21 -9.37 5.60
CA PHE A 357 -2.25 -8.42 5.22
C PHE A 357 -3.36 -8.37 6.28
N PHE A 358 -4.21 -7.35 6.25
CA PHE A 358 -5.33 -7.17 7.18
C PHE A 358 -6.66 -7.26 6.45
N LYS A 359 -7.70 -7.79 7.12
CA LYS A 359 -9.03 -7.94 6.51
C LYS A 359 -9.80 -6.63 6.59
N ASP A 360 -10.55 -6.23 5.57
CA ASP A 360 -11.47 -5.06 5.68
C ASP A 360 -12.69 -5.42 6.56
N ARG A 361 -13.76 -4.64 6.53
CA ARG A 361 -15.01 -4.88 7.28
C ARG A 361 -15.89 -5.91 6.59
N LEU A 362 -16.65 -6.69 7.36
CA LEU A 362 -17.73 -7.57 6.88
C LEU A 362 -18.97 -6.74 6.50
N MET A 363 -18.85 -6.01 5.40
CA MET A 363 -19.93 -5.18 4.85
C MET A 363 -20.15 -5.46 3.38
N MET A 364 -21.33 -5.06 2.88
CA MET A 364 -21.72 -5.18 1.46
C MET A 364 -21.49 -6.60 0.91
N PRO A 365 -22.25 -7.62 1.37
CA PRO A 365 -22.10 -9.00 0.90
C PRO A 365 -22.18 -9.09 -0.63
N GLU A 366 -21.15 -9.66 -1.25
CA GLU A 366 -21.06 -9.81 -2.70
C GLU A 366 -20.27 -11.07 -3.07
N VAL A 367 -20.89 -11.98 -3.84
CA VAL A 367 -20.22 -13.19 -4.32
C VAL A 367 -19.46 -12.93 -5.62
N LYS A 368 -18.13 -12.80 -5.55
CA LYS A 368 -17.23 -12.66 -6.71
C LYS A 368 -16.56 -13.95 -7.17
N LYS A 369 -17.01 -15.12 -6.68
CA LYS A 369 -16.50 -16.46 -7.06
C LYS A 369 -16.30 -16.66 -8.57
N ARG A 370 -17.31 -16.34 -9.39
CA ARG A 370 -17.23 -16.51 -10.86
C ARG A 370 -16.18 -15.60 -11.50
N TRP A 371 -16.03 -14.39 -10.99
CA TRP A 371 -15.01 -13.45 -11.44
C TRP A 371 -13.61 -13.96 -11.09
N LEU A 372 -13.39 -14.40 -9.84
CA LEU A 372 -12.13 -15.01 -9.40
C LEU A 372 -11.75 -16.24 -10.25
N GLN A 373 -12.72 -17.10 -10.56
CA GLN A 373 -12.50 -18.27 -11.43
C GLN A 373 -12.11 -17.90 -12.87
N ARG A 374 -12.50 -16.72 -13.36
CA ARG A 374 -12.14 -16.24 -14.69
C ARG A 374 -10.73 -15.64 -14.71
N ILE A 375 -10.36 -14.86 -13.70
CA ILE A 375 -9.07 -14.17 -13.69
C ILE A 375 -7.91 -15.03 -13.16
N LEU A 376 -8.16 -15.94 -12.21
CA LEU A 376 -7.09 -16.71 -11.58
C LEU A 376 -6.76 -17.98 -12.37
N PRO A 377 -5.46 -18.25 -12.62
CA PRO A 377 -5.02 -19.53 -13.15
C PRO A 377 -5.38 -20.70 -12.21
N LYS A 378 -5.71 -21.86 -12.77
CA LYS A 378 -5.94 -23.09 -12.00
C LYS A 378 -4.59 -23.75 -11.61
N PRO A 379 -4.51 -24.48 -10.49
CA PRO A 379 -5.55 -24.66 -9.48
C PRO A 379 -5.77 -23.42 -8.61
N ILE A 380 -7.01 -23.20 -8.18
CA ILE A 380 -7.36 -22.11 -7.26
C ILE A 380 -6.91 -22.49 -5.85
N SER A 381 -6.24 -21.57 -5.15
CA SER A 381 -5.69 -21.81 -3.81
C SER A 381 -6.77 -21.96 -2.75
N LYS A 382 -6.39 -22.53 -1.59
CA LYS A 382 -7.27 -22.58 -0.41
C LYS A 382 -7.58 -21.17 0.11
N ASN A 383 -6.58 -20.28 0.12
CA ASN A 383 -6.73 -18.90 0.55
C ASN A 383 -7.82 -18.17 -0.24
N VAL A 384 -7.87 -18.38 -1.57
CA VAL A 384 -8.91 -17.81 -2.43
C VAL A 384 -10.27 -18.42 -2.14
N VAL A 385 -10.39 -19.74 -2.01
CA VAL A 385 -11.68 -20.41 -1.76
C VAL A 385 -12.28 -20.01 -0.42
N GLN A 386 -11.44 -19.65 0.54
CA GLN A 386 -11.83 -19.19 1.88
C GLN A 386 -11.94 -17.65 1.98
N SER A 387 -11.66 -16.91 0.90
CA SER A 387 -11.73 -15.45 0.94
C SER A 387 -13.17 -14.95 0.94
N ARG A 388 -13.38 -13.78 1.53
CA ARG A 388 -14.69 -13.12 1.63
C ARG A 388 -15.32 -12.87 0.26
N LEU A 389 -14.51 -12.54 -0.74
CA LEU A 389 -14.96 -12.37 -2.14
C LEU A 389 -15.44 -13.69 -2.77
N TRP A 390 -14.92 -14.85 -2.33
CA TRP A 390 -15.36 -16.14 -2.86
C TRP A 390 -16.61 -16.66 -2.15
N THR A 391 -16.64 -16.55 -0.82
CA THR A 391 -17.76 -17.00 0.02
C THR A 391 -18.97 -16.09 -0.12
N GLY A 392 -18.76 -14.80 -0.40
CA GLY A 392 -19.81 -13.79 -0.47
C GLY A 392 -20.02 -13.03 0.84
N GLU A 393 -19.20 -13.27 1.85
CA GLU A 393 -19.30 -12.62 3.16
C GLU A 393 -19.12 -11.10 3.06
N SER A 394 -18.28 -10.62 2.13
CA SER A 394 -18.09 -9.20 1.85
C SER A 394 -17.55 -8.98 0.43
N GLY A 395 -17.91 -7.85 -0.19
CA GLY A 395 -17.32 -7.36 -1.43
C GLY A 395 -15.86 -6.90 -1.31
N HIS A 396 -15.33 -6.80 -0.09
CA HIS A 396 -13.94 -6.46 0.20
C HIS A 396 -13.28 -7.55 1.05
N MET A 397 -12.02 -7.86 0.75
CA MET A 397 -11.23 -8.79 1.55
C MET A 397 -10.20 -8.03 2.37
N GLN A 398 -9.47 -7.09 1.77
CA GLN A 398 -8.26 -6.54 2.36
C GLN A 398 -8.42 -5.07 2.74
N GLU A 399 -7.92 -4.69 3.92
CA GLU A 399 -7.56 -3.30 4.25
C GLU A 399 -6.06 -3.12 3.96
N SER A 400 -5.70 -2.10 3.18
CA SER A 400 -4.32 -1.81 2.77
C SER A 400 -3.69 -0.64 3.53
N GLY A 401 -4.35 -0.13 4.58
CA GLY A 401 -3.79 0.87 5.50
C GLY A 401 -2.50 0.41 6.18
N VAL A 402 -2.30 -0.90 6.36
CA VAL A 402 -1.03 -1.51 6.77
C VAL A 402 -0.76 -2.75 5.91
N VAL A 403 0.45 -2.85 5.37
CA VAL A 403 0.91 -3.99 4.55
C VAL A 403 2.33 -4.38 4.93
N VAL A 404 2.57 -5.65 5.26
CA VAL A 404 3.89 -6.14 5.69
C VAL A 404 4.44 -7.13 4.67
N VAL A 405 5.63 -6.88 4.11
CA VAL A 405 6.19 -7.68 3.00
C VAL A 405 7.71 -7.84 3.14
N ASP A 406 8.21 -9.08 3.10
CA ASP A 406 9.58 -9.42 2.70
C ASP A 406 9.67 -9.38 1.17
N LYS A 407 10.16 -8.26 0.65
CA LYS A 407 10.23 -7.99 -0.79
C LYS A 407 11.21 -8.91 -1.50
N TRP A 408 12.20 -9.46 -0.79
CA TRP A 408 13.12 -10.43 -1.38
C TRP A 408 12.40 -11.73 -1.72
N LYS A 409 11.52 -12.22 -0.83
CA LYS A 409 10.73 -13.44 -1.06
C LYS A 409 9.66 -13.26 -2.14
N HIS A 410 9.02 -12.09 -2.17
CA HIS A 410 7.82 -11.86 -2.99
C HIS A 410 8.02 -10.89 -4.15
N PHE A 411 9.26 -10.74 -4.61
CA PHE A 411 9.65 -9.72 -5.58
C PHE A 411 8.76 -9.70 -6.83
N VAL A 412 8.57 -10.86 -7.48
CA VAL A 412 7.76 -10.95 -8.72
C VAL A 412 6.27 -10.70 -8.46
N ALA A 413 5.75 -11.12 -7.31
CA ALA A 413 4.36 -10.83 -6.94
C ALA A 413 4.17 -9.31 -6.74
N LEU A 414 5.10 -8.64 -6.06
CA LEU A 414 5.08 -7.20 -5.87
C LEU A 414 5.20 -6.43 -7.20
N LEU A 415 6.01 -6.90 -8.16
CA LEU A 415 6.03 -6.34 -9.52
C LEU A 415 4.64 -6.41 -10.18
N LEU A 416 3.92 -7.51 -10.03
CA LEU A 416 2.56 -7.63 -10.55
C LEU A 416 1.57 -6.71 -9.81
N VAL A 417 1.72 -6.51 -8.50
CA VAL A 417 0.91 -5.51 -7.78
C VAL A 417 1.19 -4.11 -8.34
N THR A 418 2.44 -3.74 -8.60
CA THR A 418 2.74 -2.44 -9.24
C THR A 418 2.16 -2.32 -10.65
N ARG A 419 2.13 -3.42 -11.43
CA ARG A 419 1.44 -3.46 -12.74
C ARG A 419 -0.03 -3.10 -12.62
N MET A 420 -0.71 -3.74 -11.67
CA MET A 420 -2.16 -3.58 -11.44
C MET A 420 -2.52 -2.17 -10.96
N ASN A 421 -1.62 -1.52 -10.22
CA ASN A 421 -1.79 -0.16 -9.72
C ASN A 421 -1.20 0.91 -10.64
N GLY A 422 -0.47 0.53 -11.68
CA GLY A 422 0.13 1.45 -12.64
C GLY A 422 -0.59 1.43 -14.00
N PRO A 423 0.04 0.91 -15.06
CA PRO A 423 -0.47 1.05 -16.43
C PRO A 423 -1.82 0.35 -16.68
N ASP A 424 -2.18 -0.64 -15.87
CA ASP A 424 -3.42 -1.39 -16.00
C ASP A 424 -4.51 -0.91 -15.01
N ARG A 425 -4.21 0.08 -14.16
CA ARG A 425 -5.12 0.62 -13.13
C ARG A 425 -6.41 1.16 -13.72
N ASP A 426 -6.26 2.13 -14.64
CA ASP A 426 -7.38 2.94 -15.11
C ASP A 426 -8.02 2.35 -16.37
N GLY A 427 -9.34 2.30 -16.35
CA GLY A 427 -10.16 2.13 -17.54
C GLY A 427 -10.28 3.40 -18.37
N ASN A 428 -10.90 3.23 -19.52
CA ASN A 428 -11.35 4.31 -20.38
C ASN A 428 -12.62 3.86 -21.09
N ALA A 429 -13.78 4.30 -20.59
CA ALA A 429 -15.08 3.90 -21.13
C ALA A 429 -15.26 4.32 -22.60
N ALA A 430 -14.65 5.44 -23.04
CA ALA A 430 -14.73 5.90 -24.43
C ALA A 430 -13.98 4.97 -25.40
N GLU A 431 -12.95 4.28 -24.90
CA GLU A 431 -12.15 3.31 -25.66
C GLU A 431 -12.57 1.85 -25.39
N GLY A 432 -13.58 1.62 -24.55
CA GLY A 432 -13.97 0.28 -24.09
C GLY A 432 -12.89 -0.42 -23.26
N LYS A 433 -11.95 0.34 -22.68
CA LYS A 433 -10.89 -0.19 -21.81
C LYS A 433 -11.44 -0.35 -20.40
N VAL A 434 -11.34 -1.55 -19.85
CA VAL A 434 -11.63 -1.83 -18.43
C VAL A 434 -10.29 -1.95 -17.70
N GLY A 435 -10.09 -1.12 -16.69
CA GLY A 435 -8.94 -1.14 -15.80
C GLY A 435 -9.18 -1.99 -14.57
N VAL A 436 -8.12 -2.22 -13.79
CA VAL A 436 -8.20 -2.97 -12.53
C VAL A 436 -9.16 -2.29 -11.54
N TYR A 437 -9.10 -0.97 -11.42
CA TYR A 437 -9.93 -0.21 -10.48
C TYR A 437 -11.40 -0.13 -10.89
N ASP A 438 -11.75 -0.58 -12.10
CA ASP A 438 -13.16 -0.76 -12.50
C ASP A 438 -13.74 -2.10 -12.01
N MET A 439 -12.88 -3.04 -11.62
CA MET A 439 -13.27 -4.40 -11.18
C MET A 439 -13.19 -4.59 -9.66
N VAL A 440 -12.29 -3.85 -9.01
CA VAL A 440 -12.07 -3.83 -7.56
C VAL A 440 -11.95 -2.41 -7.04
N TYR A 441 -12.17 -2.22 -5.74
CA TYR A 441 -12.14 -0.89 -5.13
C TYR A 441 -10.72 -0.49 -4.74
N GLY A 442 -10.08 0.31 -5.59
CA GLY A 442 -8.74 0.84 -5.34
C GLY A 442 -7.66 -0.24 -5.28
N ASP A 443 -6.59 0.07 -4.53
CA ASP A 443 -5.39 -0.76 -4.39
C ASP A 443 -5.61 -1.96 -3.46
N LYS A 444 -6.61 -1.89 -2.56
CA LYS A 444 -6.83 -2.85 -1.47
C LYS A 444 -6.74 -4.31 -1.89
N GLU A 445 -7.52 -4.69 -2.90
CA GLU A 445 -7.59 -6.07 -3.37
C GLU A 445 -6.38 -6.47 -4.23
N THR A 446 -5.59 -5.52 -4.70
CA THR A 446 -4.52 -5.78 -5.67
C THR A 446 -3.35 -6.56 -5.07
N PHE A 447 -3.10 -6.44 -3.75
CA PHE A 447 -1.99 -7.11 -3.08
C PHE A 447 -2.17 -8.64 -3.08
N TRP A 448 -3.18 -9.16 -2.39
CA TRP A 448 -3.41 -10.60 -2.34
C TRP A 448 -3.76 -11.20 -3.71
N LEU A 449 -4.48 -10.46 -4.58
CA LEU A 449 -4.73 -10.89 -5.95
C LEU A 449 -3.44 -10.97 -6.77
N GLY A 450 -2.51 -10.03 -6.60
CA GLY A 450 -1.21 -10.05 -7.26
C GLY A 450 -0.40 -11.29 -6.89
N TRP A 451 -0.42 -11.67 -5.60
CA TRP A 451 0.19 -12.91 -5.11
C TRP A 451 -0.42 -14.14 -5.79
N GLU A 452 -1.75 -14.25 -5.77
CA GLU A 452 -2.46 -15.37 -6.38
C GLU A 452 -2.29 -15.42 -7.91
N LEU A 453 -2.26 -14.28 -8.59
CA LEU A 453 -2.02 -14.21 -10.04
C LEU A 453 -0.59 -14.62 -10.38
N ALA A 454 0.41 -14.16 -9.62
CA ALA A 454 1.82 -14.53 -9.78
C ALA A 454 2.12 -15.98 -9.36
N GLY A 455 1.17 -16.66 -8.71
CA GLY A 455 1.35 -18.01 -8.18
C GLY A 455 2.20 -18.07 -6.90
N ASP A 456 2.25 -16.97 -6.18
CA ASP A 456 2.87 -16.87 -4.87
C ASP A 456 1.79 -16.97 -3.80
N GLN A 457 1.72 -18.12 -3.12
CA GLN A 457 0.73 -18.36 -2.07
C GLN A 457 1.32 -18.11 -0.67
N GLY A 458 2.55 -17.60 -0.58
CA GLY A 458 3.22 -17.24 0.66
C GLY A 458 2.70 -15.93 1.22
N TYR A 459 1.42 -15.86 1.57
CA TYR A 459 0.84 -14.73 2.30
C TYR A 459 -0.19 -15.20 3.31
N ALA A 460 -0.46 -14.37 4.31
CA ALA A 460 -1.50 -14.60 5.30
C ALA A 460 -2.28 -13.31 5.57
N PHE A 461 -3.52 -13.46 6.00
CA PHE A 461 -4.26 -12.39 6.65
C PHE A 461 -4.07 -12.52 8.17
N HIS A 462 -3.79 -11.41 8.85
CA HIS A 462 -3.65 -11.36 10.29
C HIS A 462 -4.92 -11.89 10.98
N ASP A 463 -4.73 -12.66 12.05
CA ASP A 463 -5.81 -13.37 12.75
C ASP A 463 -6.65 -12.47 13.67
N GLY A 464 -6.13 -11.29 14.01
CA GLY A 464 -6.85 -10.30 14.79
C GLY A 464 -8.04 -9.73 14.03
N ASP A 465 -9.16 -9.56 14.74
CA ASP A 465 -10.42 -9.15 14.13
C ASP A 465 -10.43 -7.64 13.84
N ALA A 466 -11.26 -7.26 12.86
CA ALA A 466 -11.62 -5.87 12.63
C ALA A 466 -12.60 -5.40 13.72
N GLY A 467 -12.77 -4.10 13.85
CA GLY A 467 -13.69 -3.50 14.80
C GLY A 467 -13.88 -2.02 14.53
N ILE A 468 -14.57 -1.37 15.46
CA ILE A 468 -14.77 0.07 15.44
C ILE A 468 -14.43 0.66 16.80
N MET A 469 -14.05 1.94 16.84
CA MET A 469 -13.80 2.68 18.07
C MET A 469 -14.42 4.07 18.03
N GLY A 470 -14.85 4.54 19.19
CA GLY A 470 -15.50 5.85 19.32
C GLY A 470 -16.35 5.96 20.58
N ALA A 471 -17.32 6.86 20.54
CA ALA A 471 -18.31 7.03 21.60
C ALA A 471 -19.49 6.08 21.35
N LEU A 472 -20.05 5.55 22.43
CA LEU A 472 -21.27 4.75 22.37
C LEU A 472 -22.46 5.66 22.00
N GLU A 473 -23.29 5.20 21.07
CA GLU A 473 -24.53 5.91 20.76
C GLU A 473 -25.51 5.86 21.95
N PRO A 474 -26.21 6.97 22.25
CA PRO A 474 -27.25 6.95 23.26
C PRO A 474 -28.38 6.00 22.83
N VAL A 475 -28.82 5.13 23.74
CA VAL A 475 -29.99 4.26 23.52
C VAL A 475 -31.18 5.15 23.11
N PRO A 476 -31.87 4.87 21.98
CA PRO A 476 -33.08 5.59 21.67
C PRO A 476 -34.09 5.30 22.78
N SER A 477 -34.40 6.30 23.62
CA SER A 477 -35.51 6.20 24.56
C SER A 477 -36.76 5.86 23.74
N SER A 478 -37.36 4.70 23.98
CA SER A 478 -38.58 4.26 23.31
C SER A 478 -39.57 5.41 23.28
N SER A 479 -39.79 5.99 22.10
CA SER A 479 -40.87 6.92 21.89
C SER A 479 -42.14 6.18 22.21
N THR A 480 -42.77 6.53 23.33
CA THR A 480 -44.14 6.17 23.68
C THR A 480 -44.96 6.33 22.41
N VAL A 481 -45.40 5.20 21.85
CA VAL A 481 -46.44 5.16 20.84
C VAL A 481 -47.67 5.71 21.55
N GLN A 482 -47.94 7.01 21.35
CA GLN A 482 -49.29 7.51 21.57
C GLN A 482 -50.15 6.85 20.50
N GLU A 483 -50.78 5.75 20.88
CA GLU A 483 -51.99 5.27 20.22
C GLU A 483 -53.00 6.42 20.25
N THR A 484 -53.11 7.14 19.14
CA THR A 484 -54.26 7.98 18.89
C THR A 484 -55.36 7.08 18.34
N ASP A 485 -56.20 6.58 19.25
CA ASP A 485 -57.51 6.04 18.91
C ASP A 485 -58.34 7.14 18.21
N GLN A 486 -58.69 6.88 16.96
CA GLN A 486 -59.76 7.59 16.27
C GLN A 486 -61.07 6.90 16.59
N GLU A 487 -61.98 7.56 17.31
CA GLU A 487 -63.41 7.40 17.03
C GLU A 487 -64.22 8.65 17.44
N GLU A 488 -64.84 9.22 16.40
CA GLU A 488 -66.04 10.05 16.33
C GLU A 488 -66.62 10.69 17.61
N LYS A 489 -66.79 12.02 17.57
CA LYS A 489 -68.14 12.62 17.46
C LYS A 489 -68.11 14.13 17.24
N ASP A 490 -68.86 14.51 16.22
CA ASP A 490 -69.27 15.86 15.84
C ASP A 490 -70.34 16.39 16.81
N GLY A 491 -70.32 17.71 17.04
CA GLY A 491 -71.49 18.49 17.42
C GLY A 491 -71.78 18.69 18.92
N GLY A 492 -71.66 19.95 19.36
CA GLY A 492 -72.74 20.56 20.15
C GLY A 492 -72.42 21.03 21.57
N ALA A 493 -71.87 22.25 21.65
CA ALA A 493 -72.38 23.38 22.44
C ALA A 493 -72.66 23.28 23.97
N THR A 494 -72.23 24.38 24.61
CA THR A 494 -72.76 25.08 25.81
C THR A 494 -72.28 24.75 27.23
N ALA A 495 -71.75 25.82 27.84
CA ALA A 495 -72.03 26.36 29.18
C ALA A 495 -71.25 25.85 30.40
N GLU A 496 -70.37 26.75 30.88
CA GLU A 496 -70.33 27.35 32.22
C GLU A 496 -70.03 26.53 33.50
N THR A 497 -69.49 27.29 34.46
CA THR A 497 -69.29 27.06 35.91
C THR A 497 -68.13 26.14 36.31
N THR A 498 -66.99 26.70 36.75
CA THR A 498 -66.65 27.18 38.11
C THR A 498 -66.71 26.10 39.20
N ASP A 499 -65.55 25.93 39.84
CA ASP A 499 -65.30 26.08 41.29
C ASP A 499 -64.61 24.91 42.02
N THR A 500 -63.52 25.32 42.71
CA THR A 500 -63.05 24.92 44.05
C THR A 500 -62.71 23.43 44.35
N THR A 501 -61.42 23.10 44.47
CA THR A 501 -60.62 22.98 45.72
C THR A 501 -61.14 21.99 46.78
N ALA A 502 -60.31 21.00 47.15
CA ALA A 502 -59.73 20.80 48.50
C ALA A 502 -59.61 19.32 48.97
N VAL A 503 -58.39 18.97 49.41
CA VAL A 503 -58.04 18.22 50.67
C VAL A 503 -58.35 16.70 50.67
N VAL A 504 -57.37 15.77 50.55
CA VAL A 504 -56.30 15.29 51.48
C VAL A 504 -56.70 14.02 52.28
N GLU A 505 -55.69 13.14 52.44
CA GLU A 505 -55.55 11.91 53.27
C GLU A 505 -55.84 10.57 52.56
N LYS A 506 -54.82 9.78 52.18
CA LYS A 506 -53.84 8.92 52.94
C LYS A 506 -54.42 7.58 53.38
N GLU A 507 -53.89 6.49 52.79
CA GLU A 507 -53.41 5.22 53.40
C GLU A 507 -53.26 4.17 52.26
N SER A 508 -52.05 3.89 51.77
CA SER A 508 -51.05 2.93 52.27
C SER A 508 -51.30 1.47 51.84
N VAL A 509 -50.60 0.99 50.79
CA VAL A 509 -50.21 -0.43 50.67
C VAL A 509 -48.86 -0.56 49.95
N SER A 510 -47.89 -1.03 50.72
CA SER A 510 -46.64 -1.77 50.45
C SER A 510 -45.80 -1.51 49.19
N ALA A 511 -44.52 -1.23 49.49
CA ALA A 511 -43.36 -1.32 48.63
C ALA A 511 -43.19 -2.70 47.96
N VAL A 512 -42.85 -2.67 46.68
CA VAL A 512 -41.97 -3.65 46.04
C VAL A 512 -40.78 -2.86 45.50
N VAL A 513 -39.59 -3.17 46.01
CA VAL A 513 -38.30 -2.67 45.53
C VAL A 513 -37.64 -3.81 44.75
N ALA A 514 -37.24 -3.54 43.51
CA ALA A 514 -36.33 -4.23 42.59
C ALA A 514 -36.92 -4.07 41.16
N ASP A 515 -36.21 -3.65 40.12
CA ASP A 515 -34.80 -3.83 39.79
C ASP A 515 -34.27 -2.65 38.94
N GLY A 516 -32.95 -2.57 38.75
CA GLY A 516 -32.20 -1.43 38.19
C GLY A 516 -32.49 -1.03 36.72
N PRO A 517 -31.79 0.01 36.21
CA PRO A 517 -31.98 0.46 34.82
C PRO A 517 -31.49 -0.63 33.86
N ASP A 518 -32.38 -1.10 32.98
CA ASP A 518 -32.08 -2.06 31.92
C ASP A 518 -30.82 -1.64 31.16
N GLU A 519 -29.77 -2.47 31.21
CA GLU A 519 -28.62 -2.32 30.31
C GLU A 519 -29.11 -2.44 28.86
N PRO A 520 -28.61 -1.60 27.94
CA PRO A 520 -28.98 -1.70 26.53
C PRO A 520 -28.69 -3.10 26.01
N SER A 521 -29.66 -3.72 25.34
CA SER A 521 -29.48 -5.05 24.75
C SER A 521 -28.43 -5.06 23.64
N ASN A 522 -28.16 -3.90 23.03
CA ASN A 522 -27.19 -3.71 21.95
C ASN A 522 -26.49 -2.36 22.10
N TYR A 523 -25.20 -2.34 21.80
CA TYR A 523 -24.33 -1.17 21.76
C TYR A 523 -23.95 -0.85 20.32
N THR A 524 -23.99 0.42 19.94
CA THR A 524 -23.57 0.88 18.62
C THR A 524 -22.49 1.94 18.77
N ILE A 525 -21.44 1.86 17.94
CA ILE A 525 -20.50 2.94 17.71
C ILE A 525 -20.55 3.30 16.23
N CYS A 526 -20.63 4.59 15.92
CA CYS A 526 -20.58 5.12 14.56
C CYS A 526 -19.37 6.05 14.39
N ALA A 527 -18.41 5.62 13.57
CA ALA A 527 -17.14 6.33 13.41
C ALA A 527 -16.49 6.03 12.05
N PRO A 528 -15.62 6.92 11.53
CA PRO A 528 -14.79 6.60 10.38
C PRO A 528 -13.58 5.72 10.74
N GLN A 529 -13.30 5.50 12.03
CA GLN A 529 -12.14 4.73 12.50
C GLN A 529 -12.37 3.22 12.42
N LEU A 530 -11.74 2.59 11.43
CA LEU A 530 -11.63 1.12 11.34
C LEU A 530 -10.51 0.64 12.24
N LEU A 531 -10.88 -0.04 13.33
CA LEU A 531 -9.94 -0.61 14.30
C LEU A 531 -9.53 -2.02 13.87
N HIS A 532 -8.25 -2.35 14.05
CA HIS A 532 -7.72 -3.70 13.99
C HIS A 532 -7.19 -4.10 15.36
N LEU A 533 -7.56 -5.30 15.79
CA LEU A 533 -7.13 -5.89 17.04
C LEU A 533 -5.90 -6.79 16.84
N ASP A 534 -5.12 -7.00 17.89
CA ASP A 534 -4.11 -8.04 17.95
C ASP A 534 -4.72 -9.44 18.16
N ARG A 535 -3.88 -10.46 18.27
CA ARG A 535 -4.32 -11.86 18.47
C ARG A 535 -4.90 -12.12 19.86
N GLN A 536 -4.72 -11.19 20.79
CA GLN A 536 -5.27 -11.21 22.13
C GLN A 536 -6.56 -10.37 22.24
N GLY A 537 -7.03 -9.79 21.13
CA GLY A 537 -8.24 -8.98 21.07
C GLY A 537 -8.03 -7.54 21.56
N LYS A 538 -6.80 -7.06 21.71
CA LYS A 538 -6.53 -5.68 22.13
C LYS A 538 -6.39 -4.74 20.94
N PRO A 539 -6.78 -3.46 21.06
CA PRO A 539 -6.53 -2.43 20.07
C PRO A 539 -5.06 -2.42 19.62
N PHE A 540 -4.84 -2.55 18.31
CA PHE A 540 -3.50 -2.64 17.74
C PHE A 540 -3.18 -1.44 16.83
N TRP A 541 -3.97 -1.22 15.80
CA TRP A 541 -3.90 -0.01 14.97
C TRP A 541 -5.27 0.31 14.37
N PHE A 542 -5.48 1.54 13.92
CA PHE A 542 -6.70 1.92 13.24
C PHE A 542 -6.43 2.83 12.04
N ASN A 543 -7.27 2.73 11.01
CA ASN A 543 -7.33 3.68 9.89
C ASN A 543 -8.49 4.66 10.09
N GLY A 544 -8.34 5.92 9.70
CA GLY A 544 -9.44 6.89 9.71
C GLY A 544 -9.13 8.23 10.38
N TRP A 545 -7.89 8.44 10.80
CA TRP A 545 -7.43 9.65 11.51
C TRP A 545 -8.10 9.89 12.87
N LEU A 546 -7.68 10.94 13.60
CA LEU A 546 -8.18 11.30 14.94
C LEU A 546 -9.46 12.13 14.93
N LEU A 547 -9.89 12.63 13.77
CA LEU A 547 -11.04 13.53 13.66
C LEU A 547 -12.32 12.77 13.26
N PRO A 548 -13.50 13.20 13.73
CA PRO A 548 -14.78 12.62 13.31
C PRO A 548 -15.05 12.76 11.80
N ASN A 549 -14.52 13.81 11.16
CA ASN A 549 -14.51 13.94 9.71
C ASN A 549 -13.20 14.58 9.23
N LYS A 550 -12.29 13.76 8.71
CA LYS A 550 -10.99 14.23 8.16
C LYS A 550 -11.11 15.09 6.90
N PHE A 551 -12.25 15.08 6.20
CA PHE A 551 -12.48 15.83 4.96
C PHE A 551 -13.15 17.19 5.18
N ALA A 552 -13.68 17.46 6.38
CA ALA A 552 -14.38 18.70 6.64
C ALA A 552 -13.39 19.90 6.69
N ALA A 553 -13.71 20.95 5.93
CA ALA A 553 -12.90 22.17 5.80
C ALA A 553 -12.78 23.00 7.10
N HIS A 554 -13.49 22.61 8.17
CA HIS A 554 -13.48 23.33 9.43
C HIS A 554 -12.21 23.06 10.22
N LYS A 555 -11.39 24.11 10.36
CA LYS A 555 -10.06 24.07 10.98
C LYS A 555 -10.05 23.73 12.48
N HIS A 556 -11.19 23.53 13.14
CA HIS A 556 -11.27 23.34 14.61
C HIS A 556 -12.29 22.26 14.99
N GLN A 557 -12.12 21.04 14.50
CA GLN A 557 -12.86 19.89 15.03
C GLN A 557 -12.21 19.44 16.34
N ALA A 558 -13.03 19.10 17.33
CA ALA A 558 -12.54 18.34 18.46
C ALA A 558 -12.09 16.95 17.97
N PRO A 559 -11.03 16.37 18.57
CA PRO A 559 -10.70 14.96 18.36
C PRO A 559 -11.92 14.08 18.62
N ALA A 560 -12.01 12.94 17.94
CA ALA A 560 -13.02 11.94 18.22
C ALA A 560 -12.92 11.50 19.68
N ASN A 561 -14.08 11.29 20.31
CA ASN A 561 -14.14 10.78 21.67
C ASN A 561 -13.96 9.25 21.62
N PHE A 562 -12.79 8.76 22.04
CA PHE A 562 -12.47 7.33 22.06
C PHE A 562 -12.78 6.74 23.44
N GLU A 563 -14.06 6.42 23.66
CA GLU A 563 -14.54 5.87 24.94
C GLU A 563 -14.44 4.34 24.97
N ALA A 564 -14.87 3.71 23.88
CA ALA A 564 -15.03 2.28 23.77
C ALA A 564 -14.66 1.78 22.36
N TYR A 565 -14.56 0.47 22.22
CA TYR A 565 -14.46 -0.21 20.94
C TYR A 565 -15.36 -1.45 20.90
N ILE A 566 -15.82 -1.78 19.70
CA ILE A 566 -16.60 -2.98 19.41
C ILE A 566 -15.82 -3.84 18.42
N GLN A 567 -15.71 -5.12 18.71
CA GLN A 567 -15.12 -6.12 17.84
C GLN A 567 -16.16 -6.62 16.83
N GLU A 568 -15.76 -6.79 15.58
CA GLU A 568 -16.60 -7.40 14.55
C GLU A 568 -16.93 -8.85 14.95
N SER A 569 -18.23 -9.17 15.01
CA SER A 569 -18.66 -10.56 15.19
C SER A 569 -18.27 -11.40 13.98
N ARG A 570 -17.81 -12.63 14.23
CA ARG A 570 -17.54 -13.62 13.18
C ARG A 570 -18.80 -14.27 12.61
N GLU A 571 -19.95 -14.05 13.25
CA GLU A 571 -21.24 -14.51 12.78
C GLU A 571 -21.91 -13.46 11.89
N ILE A 572 -22.44 -13.88 10.74
CA ILE A 572 -23.24 -12.98 9.89
C ILE A 572 -24.58 -12.75 10.58
N LEU A 573 -24.75 -11.58 11.18
CA LEU A 573 -26.01 -11.13 11.76
C LEU A 573 -26.94 -10.58 10.66
N GLU A 574 -28.25 -10.78 10.80
CA GLU A 574 -29.27 -10.08 10.00
C GLU A 574 -30.15 -9.18 10.88
N PRO A 575 -30.19 -7.85 10.65
CA PRO A 575 -29.40 -7.10 9.65
C PRO A 575 -27.90 -7.12 9.98
N GLY A 576 -27.07 -6.96 8.94
CA GLY A 576 -25.61 -6.97 9.06
C GLY A 576 -25.12 -6.00 10.13
N ALA A 577 -24.15 -6.43 10.93
CA ALA A 577 -23.64 -5.66 12.07
C ALA A 577 -23.08 -4.29 11.65
N TRP A 578 -22.60 -4.17 10.40
CA TRP A 578 -22.08 -2.93 9.82
C TRP A 578 -23.11 -2.17 8.99
N GLN A 579 -23.23 -0.87 9.23
CA GLN A 579 -24.02 0.06 8.42
C GLN A 579 -23.14 1.21 7.93
N LEU A 580 -23.17 1.50 6.62
CA LEU A 580 -22.41 2.59 6.02
C LEU A 580 -23.29 3.83 5.86
N HIS A 581 -22.79 4.97 6.34
CA HIS A 581 -23.41 6.28 6.22
C HIS A 581 -22.54 7.23 5.38
N GLU A 582 -23.04 8.45 5.16
CA GLU A 582 -22.29 9.50 4.45
C GLU A 582 -20.95 9.82 5.15
N ASN A 583 -20.00 10.39 4.39
CA ASN A 583 -18.67 10.78 4.88
C ASN A 583 -17.82 9.64 5.45
N ASN A 584 -18.01 8.41 4.96
CA ASN A 584 -17.31 7.20 5.42
C ASN A 584 -17.52 6.89 6.91
N ILE A 585 -18.62 7.34 7.50
CA ILE A 585 -19.02 6.92 8.84
C ILE A 585 -19.58 5.51 8.74
N CYS A 586 -19.00 4.58 9.48
CA CYS A 586 -19.53 3.22 9.60
C CYS A 586 -20.06 3.03 11.02
N CYS A 587 -21.17 2.33 11.15
CA CYS A 587 -21.73 1.95 12.44
C CYS A 587 -21.57 0.45 12.62
N LEU A 588 -21.09 0.03 13.78
CA LEU A 588 -21.05 -1.38 14.19
C LEU A 588 -21.91 -1.55 15.43
N THR A 589 -22.84 -2.50 15.39
CA THR A 589 -23.70 -2.87 16.52
C THR A 589 -23.36 -4.27 17.04
N SER A 590 -23.25 -4.42 18.36
CA SER A 590 -23.03 -5.70 19.04
C SER A 590 -23.67 -5.69 20.43
N ASP A 591 -23.98 -6.87 20.95
CA ASP A 591 -24.33 -7.13 22.36
C ASP A 591 -23.18 -6.88 23.36
N HIS A 592 -21.95 -6.74 22.86
CA HIS A 592 -20.76 -6.50 23.68
C HIS A 592 -19.94 -5.32 23.17
N PHE A 593 -19.35 -4.59 24.10
CA PHE A 593 -18.34 -3.57 23.84
C PHE A 593 -17.22 -3.71 24.85
N ASN A 594 -16.06 -3.15 24.53
CA ASN A 594 -14.92 -3.10 25.43
C ASN A 594 -14.56 -1.63 25.71
N LEU A 595 -14.16 -1.37 26.96
CA LEU A 595 -13.55 -0.11 27.32
C LEU A 595 -12.05 -0.17 27.05
N PHE A 596 -11.47 0.95 26.64
CA PHE A 596 -10.02 1.09 26.62
C PHE A 596 -9.45 0.97 28.03
N SER A 597 -8.39 0.18 28.19
CA SER A 597 -7.58 0.16 29.41
C SER A 597 -6.91 1.51 29.65
N GLU A 598 -6.45 1.75 30.87
CA GLU A 598 -5.72 2.99 31.23
C GLU A 598 -4.52 3.20 30.30
N THR A 599 -3.74 2.15 30.04
CA THR A 599 -2.59 2.20 29.12
C THR A 599 -2.98 2.53 27.68
N GLU A 600 -4.11 2.03 27.19
CA GLU A 600 -4.57 2.33 25.83
C GLU A 600 -5.10 3.76 25.72
N ARG A 601 -5.76 4.28 26.76
CA ARG A 601 -6.19 5.68 26.83
C ARG A 601 -4.99 6.62 26.89
N ASP A 602 -3.98 6.30 27.70
CA ASP A 602 -2.76 7.10 27.79
C ASP A 602 -2.06 7.22 26.43
N VAL A 603 -2.03 6.13 25.65
CA VAL A 603 -1.50 6.13 24.28
C VAL A 603 -2.36 7.01 23.36
N LEU A 604 -3.69 6.88 23.40
CA LEU A 604 -4.60 7.71 22.60
C LEU A 604 -4.46 9.20 22.93
N ASP A 605 -4.41 9.56 24.21
CA ASP A 605 -4.22 10.92 24.68
C ASP A 605 -2.86 11.48 24.23
N MET A 606 -1.80 10.67 24.31
CA MET A 606 -0.48 11.03 23.78
C MET A 606 -0.52 11.30 22.27
N ILE A 607 -1.20 10.46 21.49
CA ILE A 607 -1.36 10.65 20.03
C ILE A 607 -2.12 11.95 19.75
N ILE A 608 -3.23 12.18 20.46
CA ILE A 608 -4.05 13.40 20.34
C ILE A 608 -3.23 14.64 20.67
N ASP A 609 -2.47 14.64 21.76
CA ASP A 609 -1.64 15.77 22.16
C ASP A 609 -0.47 16.00 21.22
N THR A 610 0.08 14.95 20.64
CA THR A 610 1.05 15.06 19.54
C THR A 610 0.43 15.69 18.30
N GLY A 611 -0.79 15.29 17.94
CA GLY A 611 -1.55 15.87 16.82
C GLY A 611 -1.93 17.34 17.03
N LYS A 612 -2.16 17.76 18.28
CA LYS A 612 -2.32 19.18 18.63
C LYS A 612 -1.01 19.93 18.46
N ARG A 613 0.12 19.38 18.93
CA ARG A 613 1.45 20.03 18.86
C ARG A 613 1.97 20.18 17.43
N SER A 614 1.75 19.18 16.58
CA SER A 614 2.14 19.22 15.16
C SER A 614 1.27 20.15 14.31
N GLY A 615 0.15 20.64 14.86
CA GLY A 615 -0.84 21.44 14.15
C GLY A 615 -1.78 20.62 13.26
N ALA A 616 -1.65 19.29 13.24
CA ALA A 616 -2.48 18.37 12.45
C ALA A 616 -3.97 18.36 12.88
N LEU A 617 -4.27 18.84 14.09
CA LEU A 617 -5.63 19.00 14.61
C LEU A 617 -6.11 20.47 14.66
N GLY A 618 -5.48 21.36 13.89
CA GLY A 618 -6.04 22.69 13.64
C GLY A 618 -5.48 23.86 14.45
N GLY A 619 -4.27 23.72 15.01
CA GLY A 619 -3.61 24.83 15.69
C GLY A 619 -2.10 24.65 15.79
N ARG A 620 -1.32 25.24 14.87
CA ARG A 620 0.05 25.64 15.23
C ARG A 620 -0.10 26.82 16.18
N LYS A 621 0.14 26.60 17.48
CA LYS A 621 0.50 27.74 18.34
C LYS A 621 1.86 28.22 17.86
N THR A 622 1.84 29.32 17.10
CA THR A 622 3.02 30.10 16.72
C THR A 622 3.81 30.55 17.94
#